data_AF-A0A3N2GMU5-F1
#
_entry.id   AF-A0A3N2GMU5-F1
#
_cell.length_a   1.000
_cell.length_b   1.000
_cell.length_c   1.000
_cell.angle_alpha   90.00
_cell.angle_beta   90.00
_cell.angle_gamma   90.00
#
_symmetry.space_group_name_H-M   'P 1'
#
loop_
_entity.id
_entity.type
_entity.pdbx_description
1 polymer ?
#
loop_
_entity_poly.entity_id
_entity_poly.type
_entity_poly.pdbx_seq_one_letter_code
_entity_poly.pdbx_strand_id
1 'polypeptide(L)'
;MSHTLPPRRELPPEVRERMRATVQAGIAPRRGRALVAGAAVIVLVAGVLVGAQFFRSSAPVPASSGGVDDRCWAAIESAGKTGQVPPREVWRATGSHVLGDDVVTSYLAGGRPVFCETTATTVTVSDPVAEPAYAAGSRAGLLLYTGTGLAAGVADPSWPAIELSLPDGLGITVEPVMPGTGAFTAFTATDPATTTLWAGMSVQGQKTRPGPRVELPPAPAPLVSVVDRPGDRTSPAGRALDECLAALPAPPADADGYQPGGLLEHGPYRVVLGRSAAHMIACVTGPTGSSLHLDTFLGTSIPVRRLSVPAQAGKVPFVGLAPRSATSMVADFGTGEAVTVPVVNGTFAVWLPDGAKPVYPDTGEAWVRVQDARGAALYNGSVVLR
;
A
#
# COMPACT_ATOMS: atom_id res chain seq x y z
N MET A 1 -36.63 18.23 -4.13
CA MET A 1 -37.32 17.22 -3.32
C MET A 1 -36.54 17.06 -2.01
N SER A 2 -37.07 17.54 -0.89
CA SER A 2 -36.41 17.47 0.41
C SER A 2 -36.62 16.09 1.03
N HIS A 3 -35.56 15.33 1.23
CA HIS A 3 -35.62 14.05 1.92
C HIS A 3 -35.70 14.29 3.43
N THR A 4 -36.89 14.05 3.99
CA THR A 4 -37.12 14.04 5.44
C THR A 4 -36.42 12.83 6.04
N LEU A 5 -35.39 13.05 6.85
CA LEU A 5 -34.75 11.98 7.61
C LEU A 5 -35.72 11.42 8.66
N PRO A 6 -35.72 10.10 8.90
CA PRO A 6 -36.55 9.52 9.93
C PRO A 6 -36.18 10.09 11.32
N PRO A 7 -37.18 10.27 12.20
CA PRO A 7 -36.95 10.84 13.52
C PRO A 7 -35.97 9.98 14.31
N ARG A 8 -34.99 10.64 14.95
CA ARG A 8 -34.02 9.98 15.82
C ARG A 8 -34.77 9.27 16.94
N ARG A 9 -34.76 7.94 16.95
CA ARG A 9 -35.22 7.15 18.09
C ARG A 9 -34.16 7.21 19.17
N GLU A 10 -34.56 7.59 20.38
CA GLU A 10 -33.70 7.48 21.55
C GLU A 10 -33.40 6.01 21.83
N LEU A 11 -32.14 5.72 22.13
CA LEU A 11 -31.72 4.38 22.51
C LEU A 11 -32.31 4.03 23.88
N PRO A 12 -32.84 2.81 24.08
CA PRO A 12 -33.31 2.35 25.38
C PRO A 12 -32.22 2.50 26.45
N PRO A 13 -32.58 2.88 27.69
CA PRO A 13 -31.63 3.19 28.75
C PRO A 13 -30.66 2.04 29.04
N GLU A 14 -31.12 0.79 28.95
CA GLU A 14 -30.29 -0.40 29.14
C GLU A 14 -29.16 -0.55 28.09
N VAL A 15 -29.40 -0.13 26.84
CA VAL A 15 -28.39 -0.19 25.77
C VAL A 15 -27.33 0.88 25.99
N ARG A 16 -27.76 2.07 26.41
CA ARG A 16 -26.89 3.20 26.70
C ARG A 16 -26.01 2.95 27.93
N GLU A 17 -26.54 2.30 28.96
CA GLU A 17 -25.77 1.87 30.13
C GLU A 17 -24.78 0.77 29.79
N ARG A 18 -25.18 -0.24 29.00
CA ARG A 18 -24.26 -1.29 28.55
C ARG A 18 -23.11 -0.72 27.72
N MET A 19 -23.39 0.22 26.81
CA MET A 19 -22.36 0.93 26.05
C MET A 19 -21.42 1.74 26.93
N ARG A 20 -21.93 2.46 27.95
CA ARG A 20 -21.07 3.18 28.92
C ARG A 20 -20.19 2.22 29.72
N ALA A 21 -20.74 1.10 30.16
CA ALA A 21 -19.99 0.10 30.92
C ALA A 21 -18.87 -0.53 30.07
N THR A 22 -19.13 -0.85 28.80
CA THR A 22 -18.12 -1.37 27.87
C THR A 22 -17.01 -0.35 27.60
N VAL A 23 -17.36 0.94 27.45
CA VAL A 23 -16.37 2.01 27.25
C VAL A 23 -15.55 2.24 28.52
N GLN A 24 -16.17 2.26 29.70
CA GLN A 24 -15.46 2.45 30.97
C GLN A 24 -14.55 1.25 31.31
N ALA A 25 -14.94 0.02 30.97
CA ALA A 25 -14.11 -1.16 31.15
C ALA A 25 -12.83 -1.13 30.28
N GLY A 26 -12.87 -0.44 29.13
CA GLY A 26 -11.69 -0.19 28.29
C GLY A 26 -10.76 0.94 28.80
N ILE A 27 -11.20 1.75 29.77
CA ILE A 27 -10.49 2.94 30.27
C ILE A 27 -10.02 2.73 31.72
N ALA A 28 -9.69 1.50 32.13
CA ALA A 28 -9.19 1.25 33.48
C ALA A 28 -7.86 2.03 33.71
N PRO A 29 -7.78 2.93 34.72
CA PRO A 29 -6.56 3.68 35.00
C PRO A 29 -5.52 2.77 35.66
N ARG A 30 -4.35 2.65 35.03
CA ARG A 30 -3.16 2.04 35.67
C ARG A 30 -2.75 2.88 36.88
N ARG A 31 -3.02 2.37 38.09
CA ARG A 31 -2.51 2.93 39.35
C ARG A 31 -1.00 2.71 39.42
N GLY A 32 -0.22 3.75 39.13
CA GLY A 32 1.20 3.84 39.45
C GLY A 32 1.40 4.23 40.92
N ARG A 33 2.28 3.51 41.61
CA ARG A 33 2.79 3.90 42.94
C ARG A 33 3.73 5.10 42.77
N ALA A 34 3.50 6.14 43.55
CA ALA A 34 4.36 7.30 43.63
C ALA A 34 5.70 6.94 44.32
N LEU A 35 6.81 7.33 43.70
CA LEU A 35 8.08 7.54 44.38
C LEU A 35 8.58 8.94 44.04
N VAL A 36 8.82 9.68 45.11
CA VAL A 36 9.33 11.05 45.14
C VAL A 36 10.86 11.01 45.11
N ALA A 37 11.46 11.74 44.18
CA ALA A 37 12.82 12.27 44.19
C ALA A 37 12.88 13.24 42.99
N GLY A 38 13.37 14.46 43.02
CA GLY A 38 14.38 15.13 43.83
C GLY A 38 15.01 16.12 42.85
N ALA A 39 14.89 17.42 43.11
CA ALA A 39 15.33 18.46 42.18
C ALA A 39 16.86 18.48 42.05
N ALA A 40 17.36 18.58 40.82
CA ALA A 40 18.71 19.05 40.53
C ALA A 40 18.71 19.79 39.19
N VAL A 41 18.83 21.12 39.27
CA VAL A 41 19.14 22.00 38.14
C VAL A 41 20.65 22.07 38.05
N ILE A 42 21.23 21.62 36.93
CA ILE A 42 22.58 22.00 36.51
C ILE A 42 22.52 22.36 35.02
N VAL A 43 22.79 23.64 34.78
CA VAL A 43 23.03 24.26 33.48
C VAL A 43 24.41 23.82 32.98
N LEU A 44 24.48 23.23 31.79
CA LEU A 44 25.72 23.13 31.03
C LEU A 44 25.42 23.31 29.55
N VAL A 45 25.77 24.50 29.08
CA VAL A 45 25.79 24.91 27.68
C VAL A 45 26.94 24.17 27.00
N ALA A 46 26.63 23.29 26.06
CA ALA A 46 27.58 22.79 25.07
C ALA A 46 26.80 22.47 23.79
N GLY A 47 26.97 23.33 22.78
CA GLY A 47 26.38 23.14 21.46
C GLY A 47 26.93 21.87 20.80
N VAL A 48 26.04 20.92 20.53
CA VAL A 48 26.34 19.76 19.70
C VAL A 48 25.72 20.00 18.33
N LEU A 49 26.58 20.31 17.35
CA LEU A 49 26.25 20.11 15.95
C LEU A 49 26.10 18.59 15.75
N VAL A 50 24.85 18.11 15.65
CA VAL A 50 24.59 16.75 15.18
C VAL A 50 25.01 16.70 13.71
N GLY A 51 26.17 16.10 13.46
CA GLY A 51 26.72 15.92 12.13
C GLY A 51 25.81 15.06 11.28
N ALA A 52 25.25 15.66 10.23
CA ALA A 52 24.67 14.94 9.11
C ALA A 52 25.80 14.30 8.27
N GLN A 53 26.08 13.02 8.52
CA GLN A 53 26.84 12.11 7.66
C GLN A 53 26.00 10.83 7.57
N PHE A 54 25.50 10.29 6.45
CA PHE A 54 25.88 10.32 5.05
C PHE A 54 24.61 10.21 4.18
N PHE A 55 24.37 11.14 3.26
CA PHE A 55 23.60 10.85 2.04
C PHE A 55 24.59 10.81 0.88
N ARG A 56 25.06 9.61 0.52
CA ARG A 56 25.56 9.39 -0.84
C ARG A 56 24.33 9.41 -1.74
N SER A 57 24.21 10.45 -2.56
CA SER A 57 23.25 10.47 -3.65
C SER A 57 23.53 9.28 -4.57
N SER A 58 22.69 8.26 -4.49
CA SER A 58 22.61 7.25 -5.55
C SER A 58 22.16 7.99 -6.80
N ALA A 59 23.05 8.09 -7.79
CA ALA A 59 22.68 8.61 -9.10
C ALA A 59 21.50 7.77 -9.65
N PRO A 60 20.45 8.39 -10.21
CA PRO A 60 19.37 7.64 -10.82
C PRO A 60 19.94 6.78 -11.94
N VAL A 61 19.83 5.45 -11.79
CA VAL A 61 20.04 4.51 -12.88
C VAL A 61 18.97 4.82 -13.93
N PRO A 62 19.31 5.06 -15.20
CA PRO A 62 18.33 5.38 -16.22
C PRO A 62 17.36 4.21 -16.36
N ALA A 63 16.08 4.46 -16.09
CA ALA A 63 15.01 3.55 -16.46
C ALA A 63 15.09 3.34 -17.97
N SER A 64 15.19 2.08 -18.41
CA SER A 64 15.14 1.75 -19.84
C SER A 64 13.85 2.33 -20.42
N SER A 65 13.97 3.08 -21.51
CA SER A 65 12.89 3.79 -22.20
C SER A 65 11.96 2.87 -23.01
N GLY A 66 11.88 1.58 -22.65
CA GLY A 66 10.88 0.67 -23.20
C GLY A 66 9.56 0.89 -22.47
N GLY A 67 8.45 0.97 -23.20
CA GLY A 67 7.12 1.08 -22.60
C GLY A 67 6.78 -0.11 -21.70
N VAL A 68 5.69 -0.03 -20.94
CA VAL A 68 5.15 -1.17 -20.14
C VAL A 68 5.05 -2.44 -20.99
N ASP A 69 4.56 -2.27 -22.22
CA ASP A 69 4.50 -3.24 -23.29
C ASP A 69 5.82 -3.97 -23.60
N ASP A 70 6.95 -3.27 -23.52
CA ASP A 70 8.26 -3.84 -23.80
C ASP A 70 8.76 -4.70 -22.63
N ARG A 71 8.43 -4.33 -21.39
CA ARG A 71 8.79 -5.13 -20.20
C ARG A 71 8.05 -6.48 -20.18
N CYS A 72 6.77 -6.48 -20.55
CA CYS A 72 5.96 -7.70 -20.62
C CYS A 72 6.56 -8.72 -21.59
N TRP A 73 6.88 -8.26 -22.81
CA TRP A 73 7.45 -9.14 -23.83
C TRP A 73 8.87 -9.57 -23.47
N ALA A 74 9.71 -8.66 -22.98
CA ALA A 74 11.06 -8.98 -22.52
C ALA A 74 11.07 -10.04 -21.40
N ALA A 75 10.10 -10.01 -20.48
CA ALA A 75 9.96 -11.05 -19.46
C ALA A 75 9.69 -12.43 -20.08
N ILE A 76 8.80 -12.52 -21.07
CA ILE A 76 8.49 -13.75 -21.82
C ILE A 76 9.72 -14.26 -22.58
N GLU A 77 10.44 -13.35 -23.26
CA GLU A 77 11.67 -13.67 -23.98
C GLU A 77 12.76 -14.19 -23.05
N SER A 78 13.02 -13.50 -21.94
CA SER A 78 14.05 -13.88 -20.98
C SER A 78 13.75 -15.23 -20.31
N ALA A 79 12.47 -15.58 -20.17
CA ALA A 79 12.04 -16.89 -19.66
C ALA A 79 12.05 -18.00 -20.73
N GLY A 80 12.35 -17.69 -21.99
CA GLY A 80 12.31 -18.67 -23.09
C GLY A 80 10.90 -19.16 -23.42
N LYS A 81 9.88 -18.34 -23.19
CA LYS A 81 8.45 -18.70 -23.30
C LYS A 81 7.76 -18.19 -24.57
N THR A 82 8.50 -17.61 -25.51
CA THR A 82 7.95 -17.03 -26.75
C THR A 82 7.15 -18.03 -27.59
N GLY A 83 7.54 -19.31 -27.61
CA GLY A 83 6.80 -20.36 -28.31
C GLY A 83 5.46 -20.76 -27.67
N GLN A 84 5.16 -20.26 -26.47
CA GLN A 84 3.91 -20.54 -25.74
C GLN A 84 2.87 -19.43 -25.90
N VAL A 85 3.24 -18.33 -26.57
CA VAL A 85 2.35 -17.20 -26.81
C VAL A 85 2.24 -16.91 -28.31
N PRO A 86 1.14 -16.29 -28.77
CA PRO A 86 1.08 -15.74 -30.11
C PRO A 86 2.21 -14.72 -30.34
N PRO A 87 2.69 -14.56 -31.59
CA PRO A 87 3.72 -13.57 -31.92
C PRO A 87 3.35 -12.17 -31.43
N ARG A 88 4.33 -11.38 -30.96
CA ARG A 88 4.09 -10.06 -30.36
C ARG A 88 3.31 -9.13 -31.29
N GLU A 89 3.50 -9.26 -32.60
CA GLU A 89 2.88 -8.44 -33.63
C GLU A 89 1.34 -8.59 -33.67
N VAL A 90 0.80 -9.69 -33.13
CA VAL A 90 -0.66 -9.91 -33.05
C VAL A 90 -1.26 -9.50 -31.70
N TRP A 91 -0.44 -9.03 -30.75
CA TRP A 91 -0.92 -8.54 -29.47
C TRP A 91 -1.49 -7.13 -29.63
N ARG A 92 -2.68 -6.91 -29.10
CA ARG A 92 -3.33 -5.60 -29.10
C ARG A 92 -3.69 -5.22 -27.68
N ALA A 93 -3.12 -4.13 -27.16
CA ALA A 93 -3.52 -3.60 -25.87
C ALA A 93 -5.01 -3.23 -25.91
N THR A 94 -5.77 -3.70 -24.92
CA THR A 94 -7.21 -3.42 -24.77
C THR A 94 -7.52 -2.43 -23.67
N GLY A 95 -6.60 -2.28 -22.71
CA GLY A 95 -6.76 -1.34 -21.60
C GLY A 95 -5.59 -1.44 -20.64
N SER A 96 -5.42 -0.40 -19.82
CA SER A 96 -4.43 -0.35 -18.76
C SER A 96 -5.06 0.19 -17.49
N HIS A 97 -4.71 -0.38 -16.34
CA HIS A 97 -5.07 0.13 -15.03
C HIS A 97 -3.79 0.39 -14.22
N VAL A 98 -3.73 1.54 -13.53
CA VAL A 98 -2.54 2.03 -12.83
C VAL A 98 -2.89 2.27 -11.36
N LEU A 99 -2.13 1.66 -10.46
CA LEU A 99 -2.16 1.93 -9.03
C LEU A 99 -0.74 2.29 -8.54
N GLY A 100 -0.44 3.58 -8.53
CA GLY A 100 0.92 4.05 -8.23
C GLY A 100 1.91 3.62 -9.31
N ASP A 101 2.84 2.75 -8.97
CA ASP A 101 3.85 2.19 -9.90
C ASP A 101 3.50 0.79 -10.39
N ASP A 102 2.37 0.26 -9.92
CA ASP A 102 1.83 -0.98 -10.44
C ASP A 102 0.94 -0.66 -11.64
N VAL A 103 1.28 -1.25 -12.77
CA VAL A 103 0.57 -1.10 -14.02
C VAL A 103 0.20 -2.48 -14.52
N VAL A 104 -1.10 -2.70 -14.66
CA VAL A 104 -1.62 -3.86 -15.39
C VAL A 104 -2.07 -3.42 -16.77
N THR A 105 -1.51 -4.05 -17.81
CA THR A 105 -1.99 -3.93 -19.18
C THR A 105 -2.69 -5.21 -19.58
N SER A 106 -3.90 -5.06 -20.12
CA SER A 106 -4.64 -6.13 -20.76
C SER A 106 -4.41 -6.11 -22.27
N TYR A 107 -4.29 -7.29 -22.86
CA TYR A 107 -4.10 -7.50 -24.28
C TYR A 107 -5.09 -8.52 -24.82
N LEU A 108 -5.36 -8.43 -26.11
CA LEU A 108 -5.79 -9.57 -26.92
C LEU A 108 -4.57 -10.13 -27.66
N ALA A 109 -4.18 -11.36 -27.33
CA ALA A 109 -3.16 -12.12 -28.04
C ALA A 109 -3.84 -13.26 -28.79
N GLY A 110 -3.92 -13.15 -30.12
CA GLY A 110 -4.61 -14.16 -30.94
C GLY A 110 -6.10 -14.34 -30.56
N GLY A 111 -6.75 -13.26 -30.14
CA GLY A 111 -8.16 -13.26 -29.70
C GLY A 111 -8.40 -13.72 -28.26
N ARG A 112 -7.35 -14.04 -27.50
CA ARG A 112 -7.44 -14.43 -26.09
C ARG A 112 -6.97 -13.31 -25.17
N PRO A 113 -7.64 -13.09 -24.02
CA PRO A 113 -7.20 -12.10 -23.05
C PRO A 113 -5.86 -12.52 -22.41
N VAL A 114 -4.93 -11.57 -22.31
CA VAL A 114 -3.67 -11.70 -21.57
C VAL A 114 -3.52 -10.48 -20.69
N PHE A 115 -3.08 -10.69 -19.45
CA PHE A 115 -2.80 -9.63 -18.50
C PHE A 115 -1.31 -9.64 -18.18
N CYS A 116 -0.70 -8.46 -18.22
CA CYS A 116 0.66 -8.26 -17.77
C CYS A 116 0.63 -7.22 -16.66
N GLU A 117 1.02 -7.64 -15.47
CA GLU A 117 1.32 -6.78 -14.35
C GLU A 117 2.79 -6.39 -14.40
N THR A 118 3.07 -5.10 -14.24
CA THR A 118 4.43 -4.59 -14.07
C THR A 118 4.48 -3.72 -12.82
N THR A 119 5.35 -4.09 -11.89
CA THR A 119 5.64 -3.29 -10.70
C THR A 119 6.98 -2.56 -10.89
N ALA A 120 7.47 -1.91 -9.84
CA ALA A 120 8.81 -1.35 -9.82
C ALA A 120 9.92 -2.41 -10.06
N THR A 121 9.68 -3.66 -9.66
CA THR A 121 10.71 -4.72 -9.67
C THR A 121 10.34 -6.00 -10.38
N THR A 122 9.04 -6.23 -10.61
CA THR A 122 8.53 -7.49 -11.12
C THR A 122 7.71 -7.29 -12.38
N VAL A 123 7.65 -8.37 -13.15
CA VAL A 123 6.73 -8.55 -14.27
C VAL A 123 6.05 -9.90 -14.13
N THR A 124 4.72 -9.90 -14.14
CA THR A 124 3.91 -11.12 -14.12
C THR A 124 2.99 -11.13 -15.33
N VAL A 125 3.01 -12.18 -16.13
CA VAL A 125 2.14 -12.33 -17.32
C VAL A 125 1.27 -13.57 -17.17
N SER A 126 -0.05 -13.40 -17.35
CA SER A 126 -0.99 -14.52 -17.39
C SER A 126 -0.72 -15.43 -18.58
N ASP A 127 -1.03 -16.71 -18.44
CA ASP A 127 -0.90 -17.66 -19.55
C ASP A 127 -2.04 -17.52 -20.58
N PRO A 128 -1.77 -17.12 -21.85
CA PRO A 128 -2.80 -17.03 -22.89
C PRO A 128 -3.43 -18.38 -23.27
N VAL A 129 -2.76 -19.50 -22.94
CA VAL A 129 -3.27 -20.84 -23.25
C VAL A 129 -3.95 -21.51 -22.08
N ALA A 130 -3.85 -20.96 -20.86
CA ALA A 130 -4.57 -21.47 -19.71
C ALA A 130 -6.07 -21.23 -19.85
N GLU A 131 -6.86 -22.28 -19.64
CA GLU A 131 -8.32 -22.15 -19.55
C GLU A 131 -8.69 -21.65 -18.15
N PRO A 132 -9.45 -20.54 -18.03
CA PRO A 132 -9.90 -20.08 -16.73
C PRO A 132 -10.89 -21.08 -16.14
N ALA A 133 -10.71 -21.42 -14.87
CA ALA A 133 -11.74 -22.11 -14.11
C ALA A 133 -12.89 -21.13 -13.83
N TYR A 134 -14.08 -21.45 -14.33
CA TYR A 134 -15.25 -20.60 -14.18
C TYR A 134 -15.98 -20.84 -12.87
N ALA A 135 -16.45 -19.75 -12.26
CA ALA A 135 -17.30 -19.80 -11.08
C ALA A 135 -18.67 -20.43 -11.42
N ALA A 136 -19.17 -21.27 -10.52
CA ALA A 136 -20.39 -22.04 -10.74
C ALA A 136 -21.59 -21.14 -11.13
N GLY A 137 -22.24 -21.47 -12.25
CA GLY A 137 -23.40 -20.74 -12.74
C GLY A 137 -23.09 -19.41 -13.42
N SER A 138 -21.82 -19.12 -13.75
CA SER A 138 -21.40 -17.91 -14.47
C SER A 138 -20.29 -18.22 -15.48
N ARG A 139 -19.95 -17.23 -16.31
CA ARG A 139 -18.71 -17.24 -17.11
C ARG A 139 -17.62 -16.33 -16.53
N ALA A 140 -17.71 -16.02 -15.23
CA ALA A 140 -16.65 -15.28 -14.54
C ALA A 140 -15.52 -16.23 -14.11
N GLY A 141 -14.27 -15.84 -14.34
CA GLY A 141 -13.09 -16.63 -13.96
C GLY A 141 -11.82 -15.78 -13.92
N LEU A 142 -10.89 -16.12 -13.02
CA LEU A 142 -9.60 -15.46 -12.91
C LEU A 142 -8.59 -16.04 -13.90
N LEU A 143 -7.77 -15.17 -14.46
CA LEU A 143 -6.63 -15.51 -15.33
C LEU A 143 -5.29 -15.07 -14.74
N LEU A 144 -5.33 -14.12 -13.80
CA LEU A 144 -4.17 -13.66 -13.05
C LEU A 144 -4.61 -13.22 -11.66
N TYR A 145 -3.91 -13.67 -10.64
CA TYR A 145 -4.06 -13.15 -9.28
C TYR A 145 -2.68 -13.15 -8.61
N THR A 146 -2.14 -11.96 -8.32
CA THR A 146 -0.73 -11.79 -7.94
C THR A 146 -0.57 -11.36 -6.48
N GLY A 147 0.65 -11.45 -5.96
CA GLY A 147 0.96 -11.12 -4.55
C GLY A 147 0.77 -9.66 -4.16
N THR A 148 0.68 -8.73 -5.13
CA THR A 148 0.35 -7.32 -4.91
C THR A 148 -1.15 -7.13 -4.62
N GLY A 149 -1.96 -8.16 -4.86
CA GLY A 149 -3.41 -8.11 -4.82
C GLY A 149 -4.07 -7.65 -6.12
N LEU A 150 -3.38 -7.70 -7.26
CA LEU A 150 -4.03 -7.58 -8.55
C LEU A 150 -4.81 -8.85 -8.87
N ALA A 151 -6.12 -8.73 -9.11
CA ALA A 151 -6.98 -9.76 -9.68
C ALA A 151 -7.42 -9.36 -11.09
N ALA A 152 -7.20 -10.22 -12.08
CA ALA A 152 -7.62 -10.00 -13.45
C ALA A 152 -8.17 -11.27 -14.08
N GLY A 153 -9.11 -11.11 -15.00
CA GLY A 153 -9.83 -12.25 -15.56
C GLY A 153 -10.89 -11.84 -16.56
N VAL A 154 -11.82 -12.76 -16.79
CA VAL A 154 -13.02 -12.53 -17.62
C VAL A 154 -14.26 -12.57 -16.74
N ALA A 155 -15.18 -11.64 -16.96
CA ALA A 155 -16.48 -11.61 -16.32
C ALA A 155 -17.53 -12.30 -17.19
N ASP A 156 -18.70 -12.58 -16.59
CA ASP A 156 -19.83 -13.04 -17.38
C ASP A 156 -20.21 -11.99 -18.45
N PRO A 157 -20.46 -12.35 -19.71
CA PRO A 157 -20.78 -11.40 -20.78
C PRO A 157 -22.00 -10.53 -20.50
N SER A 158 -22.91 -10.96 -19.61
CA SER A 158 -24.07 -10.19 -19.20
C SER A 158 -23.75 -9.10 -18.16
N TRP A 159 -22.55 -9.09 -17.58
CA TRP A 159 -22.16 -8.17 -16.51
C TRP A 159 -21.48 -6.92 -17.10
N PRO A 160 -22.07 -5.72 -16.94
CA PRO A 160 -21.43 -4.49 -17.41
C PRO A 160 -20.26 -4.05 -16.49
N ALA A 161 -20.29 -4.46 -15.23
CA ALA A 161 -19.24 -4.26 -14.24
C ALA A 161 -19.18 -5.48 -13.32
N ILE A 162 -17.97 -5.80 -12.86
CA ILE A 162 -17.74 -6.87 -11.90
C ILE A 162 -17.48 -6.27 -10.53
N GLU A 163 -18.12 -6.83 -9.52
CA GLU A 163 -17.87 -6.54 -8.12
C GLU A 163 -17.10 -7.70 -7.49
N LEU A 164 -15.90 -7.43 -7.00
CA LEU A 164 -15.09 -8.37 -6.24
C LEU A 164 -15.24 -8.09 -4.75
N SER A 165 -15.29 -9.14 -3.94
CA SER A 165 -15.44 -9.05 -2.49
C SER A 165 -14.81 -10.24 -1.78
N LEU A 166 -14.55 -10.07 -0.49
CA LEU A 166 -14.18 -11.15 0.43
C LEU A 166 -15.38 -12.05 0.75
N PRO A 167 -15.18 -13.26 1.31
CA PRO A 167 -16.29 -14.17 1.64
C PRO A 167 -17.38 -13.54 2.50
N ASP A 168 -17.00 -12.69 3.45
CA ASP A 168 -17.91 -11.96 4.35
C ASP A 168 -18.66 -10.78 3.69
N GLY A 169 -18.32 -10.42 2.44
CA GLY A 169 -18.91 -9.29 1.73
C GLY A 169 -18.20 -7.96 1.94
N LEU A 170 -17.10 -7.92 2.69
CA LEU A 170 -16.24 -6.75 2.82
C LEU A 170 -15.22 -6.68 1.67
N GLY A 171 -14.42 -5.61 1.65
CA GLY A 171 -13.36 -5.42 0.64
C GLY A 171 -13.89 -5.26 -0.78
N ILE A 172 -15.03 -4.59 -0.93
CA ILE A 172 -15.72 -4.47 -2.21
C ILE A 172 -14.92 -3.59 -3.18
N THR A 173 -14.56 -4.14 -4.34
CA THR A 173 -13.98 -3.41 -5.48
C THR A 173 -14.90 -3.58 -6.68
N VAL A 174 -15.29 -2.48 -7.34
CA VAL A 174 -16.16 -2.52 -8.53
C VAL A 174 -15.36 -2.01 -9.72
N GLU A 175 -15.23 -2.85 -10.73
CA GLU A 175 -14.49 -2.52 -11.95
C GLU A 175 -15.37 -2.66 -13.19
N PRO A 176 -15.23 -1.76 -14.18
CA PRO A 176 -15.89 -1.92 -15.45
C PRO A 176 -15.37 -3.18 -16.17
N VAL A 177 -16.28 -3.87 -16.84
CA VAL A 177 -15.92 -4.99 -17.72
C VAL A 177 -15.68 -4.43 -19.13
N MET A 178 -14.55 -4.77 -19.74
CA MET A 178 -14.22 -4.30 -21.08
C MET A 178 -15.19 -4.88 -22.12
N PRO A 179 -15.87 -4.03 -22.91
CA PRO A 179 -16.80 -4.49 -23.94
C PRO A 179 -16.12 -5.40 -24.97
N GLY A 180 -16.82 -6.46 -25.37
CA GLY A 180 -16.37 -7.40 -26.41
C GLY A 180 -15.37 -8.47 -25.94
N THR A 181 -14.55 -8.17 -24.94
CA THR A 181 -13.60 -9.15 -24.36
C THR A 181 -14.08 -9.75 -23.04
N GLY A 182 -14.95 -9.04 -22.31
CA GLY A 182 -15.36 -9.44 -20.98
C GLY A 182 -14.24 -9.30 -19.93
N ALA A 183 -13.08 -8.74 -20.29
CA ALA A 183 -11.93 -8.71 -19.40
C ALA A 183 -12.04 -7.60 -18.34
N PHE A 184 -11.51 -7.85 -17.16
CA PHE A 184 -11.46 -6.91 -16.04
C PHE A 184 -10.11 -6.95 -15.33
N THR A 185 -9.77 -5.88 -14.62
CA THR A 185 -8.56 -5.76 -13.79
C THR A 185 -8.87 -4.97 -12.53
N ALA A 186 -8.64 -5.55 -11.36
CA ALA A 186 -8.96 -4.96 -10.05
C ALA A 186 -7.79 -5.08 -9.08
N PHE A 187 -7.47 -4.01 -8.36
CA PHE A 187 -6.52 -4.08 -7.24
C PHE A 187 -7.30 -4.31 -5.94
N THR A 188 -7.36 -5.56 -5.49
CA THR A 188 -8.10 -5.95 -4.28
C THR A 188 -7.28 -5.80 -2.99
N ALA A 189 -5.96 -5.62 -3.12
CA ALA A 189 -5.02 -5.55 -1.99
C ALA A 189 -5.08 -6.77 -1.06
N THR A 190 -5.33 -7.95 -1.64
CA THR A 190 -5.47 -9.23 -0.92
C THR A 190 -4.47 -10.25 -1.43
N ASP A 191 -4.02 -11.13 -0.55
CA ASP A 191 -3.06 -12.17 -0.90
C ASP A 191 -3.76 -13.40 -1.51
N PRO A 192 -3.40 -13.83 -2.74
CA PRO A 192 -3.99 -15.00 -3.38
C PRO A 192 -3.77 -16.32 -2.63
N ALA A 193 -2.73 -16.43 -1.80
CA ALA A 193 -2.44 -17.64 -1.04
C ALA A 193 -3.40 -17.85 0.15
N THR A 194 -4.01 -16.77 0.64
CA THR A 194 -4.83 -16.78 1.86
C THR A 194 -6.26 -16.28 1.63
N THR A 195 -6.56 -15.77 0.44
CA THR A 195 -7.84 -15.11 0.15
C THR A 195 -8.55 -15.73 -1.05
N THR A 196 -9.77 -16.19 -0.82
CA THR A 196 -10.73 -16.53 -1.88
C THR A 196 -11.56 -15.30 -2.24
N LEU A 197 -11.64 -14.98 -3.54
CA LEU A 197 -12.45 -13.88 -4.04
C LEU A 197 -13.85 -14.34 -4.45
N TRP A 198 -14.83 -13.46 -4.25
CA TRP A 198 -16.19 -13.64 -4.71
C TRP A 198 -16.54 -12.56 -5.71
N ALA A 199 -17.18 -12.94 -6.81
CA ALA A 199 -17.62 -12.03 -7.85
C ALA A 199 -19.15 -11.87 -7.88
N GLY A 200 -19.62 -10.70 -8.29
CA GLY A 200 -21.02 -10.46 -8.60
C GLY A 200 -21.17 -9.38 -9.67
N MET A 201 -22.37 -9.27 -10.23
CA MET A 201 -22.70 -8.19 -11.17
C MET A 201 -22.88 -6.89 -10.42
N SER A 202 -22.28 -5.80 -10.92
CA SER A 202 -22.60 -4.45 -10.49
C SER A 202 -23.27 -3.66 -11.62
N VAL A 203 -24.23 -2.81 -11.27
CA VAL A 203 -24.93 -1.94 -12.23
C VAL A 203 -24.86 -0.51 -11.69
N GLN A 204 -24.30 0.38 -12.50
CA GLN A 204 -24.12 1.78 -12.12
C GLN A 204 -25.45 2.42 -11.70
N GLY A 205 -25.44 3.09 -10.54
CA GLY A 205 -26.62 3.76 -9.99
C GLY A 205 -27.55 2.87 -9.15
N GLN A 206 -27.31 1.54 -9.09
CA GLN A 206 -28.03 0.67 -8.18
C GLN A 206 -27.35 0.62 -6.81
N LYS A 207 -28.16 0.77 -5.75
CA LYS A 207 -27.69 0.63 -4.35
C LYS A 207 -27.62 -0.82 -3.89
N THR A 208 -28.41 -1.68 -4.52
CA THR A 208 -28.50 -3.11 -4.21
C THR A 208 -27.86 -3.88 -5.34
N ARG A 209 -26.95 -4.80 -4.99
CA ARG A 209 -26.35 -5.71 -5.96
C ARG A 209 -27.44 -6.59 -6.60
N PRO A 210 -27.49 -6.69 -7.93
CA PRO A 210 -28.34 -7.65 -8.60
C PRO A 210 -27.73 -9.06 -8.52
N GLY A 211 -28.50 -10.02 -7.99
CA GLY A 211 -28.16 -11.44 -7.99
C GLY A 211 -27.20 -11.90 -6.88
N PRO A 212 -26.96 -13.23 -6.79
CA PRO A 212 -26.02 -13.79 -5.82
C PRO A 212 -24.57 -13.51 -6.22
N ARG A 213 -23.66 -13.56 -5.25
CA ARG A 213 -22.23 -13.67 -5.54
C ARG A 213 -21.89 -15.12 -5.85
N VAL A 214 -20.86 -15.29 -6.67
CA VAL A 214 -20.26 -16.59 -6.98
C VAL A 214 -18.82 -16.59 -6.50
N GLU A 215 -18.39 -17.72 -5.94
CA GLU A 215 -16.99 -17.92 -5.54
C GLU A 215 -16.13 -18.06 -6.81
N LEU A 216 -15.07 -17.27 -6.91
CA LEU A 216 -14.12 -17.38 -8.01
C LEU A 216 -13.12 -18.50 -7.70
N PRO A 217 -12.97 -19.49 -8.60
CA PRO A 217 -11.88 -20.45 -8.49
C PRO A 217 -10.50 -19.76 -8.53
N PRO A 218 -9.45 -20.40 -8.00
CA PRO A 218 -8.08 -19.88 -8.10
C PRO A 218 -7.68 -19.61 -9.55
N ALA A 219 -6.90 -18.54 -9.76
CA ALA A 219 -6.29 -18.28 -11.05
C ALA A 219 -5.32 -19.42 -11.44
N PRO A 220 -5.17 -19.73 -12.73
CA PRO A 220 -4.08 -20.60 -13.18
C PRO A 220 -2.72 -19.96 -12.86
N ALA A 221 -1.67 -20.78 -12.84
CA ALA A 221 -0.32 -20.26 -12.69
C ALA A 221 0.01 -19.27 -13.84
N PRO A 222 0.70 -18.16 -13.55
CA PRO A 222 1.12 -17.23 -14.60
C PRO A 222 2.13 -17.91 -15.53
N LEU A 223 2.18 -17.47 -16.79
CA LEU A 223 3.17 -17.92 -17.76
C LEU A 223 4.59 -17.59 -17.30
N VAL A 224 4.75 -16.37 -16.79
CA VAL A 224 5.99 -15.86 -16.19
C VAL A 224 5.67 -14.99 -14.99
N SER A 225 6.49 -15.08 -13.97
CA SER A 225 6.55 -14.15 -12.84
C SER A 225 8.03 -14.00 -12.50
N VAL A 226 8.60 -12.83 -12.80
CA VAL A 226 10.05 -12.60 -12.70
C VAL A 226 10.33 -11.28 -12.00
N VAL A 227 11.43 -11.24 -11.25
CA VAL A 227 12.05 -10.00 -10.77
C VAL A 227 12.96 -9.49 -11.88
N ASP A 228 12.52 -8.51 -12.66
CA ASP A 228 13.29 -7.92 -13.76
C ASP A 228 14.19 -6.76 -13.30
N ARG A 229 13.87 -6.16 -12.15
CA ARG A 229 14.63 -5.04 -11.56
C ARG A 229 14.69 -5.22 -10.04
N PRO A 230 15.64 -5.99 -9.50
CA PRO A 230 15.70 -6.23 -8.06
C PRO A 230 15.86 -4.90 -7.30
N GLY A 231 15.17 -4.81 -6.15
CA GLY A 231 15.35 -3.66 -5.26
C GLY A 231 16.75 -3.59 -4.68
N ASP A 232 17.08 -2.41 -4.17
CA ASP A 232 18.30 -2.28 -3.38
C ASP A 232 18.19 -3.14 -2.11
N ARG A 233 19.08 -4.13 -2.02
CA ARG A 233 19.26 -5.01 -0.86
C ARG A 233 20.65 -4.84 -0.23
N THR A 234 21.42 -3.86 -0.72
CA THR A 234 22.82 -3.66 -0.36
C THR A 234 23.05 -2.43 0.51
N SER A 235 22.17 -1.44 0.47
CA SER A 235 22.21 -0.34 1.45
C SER A 235 21.83 -0.80 2.85
N PRO A 236 22.13 -0.01 3.90
CA PRO A 236 21.63 -0.28 5.25
C PRO A 236 20.11 -0.43 5.30
N ALA A 237 19.36 0.41 4.59
CA ALA A 237 17.90 0.31 4.50
C ALA A 237 17.46 -0.94 3.73
N GLY A 238 18.14 -1.27 2.63
CA GLY A 238 17.89 -2.49 1.85
C GLY A 238 18.05 -3.76 2.68
N ARG A 239 19.18 -3.90 3.38
CA ARG A 239 19.42 -5.04 4.29
C ARG A 239 18.45 -5.07 5.46
N ALA A 240 18.17 -3.92 6.08
CA ALA A 240 17.22 -3.86 7.19
C ALA A 240 15.81 -4.30 6.76
N LEU A 241 15.37 -3.91 5.56
CA LEU A 241 14.08 -4.34 5.01
C LEU A 241 14.07 -5.85 4.75
N ASP A 242 15.10 -6.37 4.08
CA ASP A 242 15.24 -7.79 3.74
C ASP A 242 15.26 -8.69 5.00
N GLU A 243 16.12 -8.36 5.97
CA GLU A 243 16.20 -9.03 7.26
C GLU A 243 14.87 -8.99 8.02
N CYS A 244 14.19 -7.84 8.00
CA CYS A 244 12.93 -7.69 8.71
C CYS A 244 11.81 -8.51 8.07
N LEU A 245 11.66 -8.46 6.74
CA LEU A 245 10.67 -9.23 5.99
C LEU A 245 10.90 -10.74 6.14
N ALA A 246 12.15 -11.19 6.03
CA ALA A 246 12.51 -12.60 6.20
C ALA A 246 12.25 -13.13 7.62
N ALA A 247 12.24 -12.26 8.63
CA ALA A 247 11.96 -12.61 10.03
C ALA A 247 10.47 -12.56 10.40
N LEU A 248 9.58 -12.18 9.47
CA LEU A 248 8.14 -12.18 9.73
C LEU A 248 7.58 -13.61 9.78
N PRO A 249 6.65 -13.92 10.69
CA PRO A 249 5.94 -15.20 10.67
C PRO A 249 5.12 -15.44 9.40
N ALA A 250 4.64 -14.35 8.78
CA ALA A 250 3.89 -14.34 7.54
C ALA A 250 4.32 -13.09 6.73
N PRO A 251 5.35 -13.19 5.88
CA PRO A 251 5.75 -12.08 5.02
C PRO A 251 4.67 -11.80 3.96
N PRO A 252 4.58 -10.56 3.44
CA PRO A 252 3.74 -10.26 2.28
C PRO A 252 4.10 -11.15 1.09
N ALA A 253 3.10 -11.54 0.30
CA ALA A 253 3.30 -12.35 -0.89
C ALA A 253 4.22 -11.67 -1.92
N ASP A 254 4.27 -10.34 -1.94
CA ASP A 254 5.13 -9.52 -2.80
C ASP A 254 6.35 -8.93 -2.04
N ALA A 255 6.92 -9.64 -1.05
CA ALA A 255 8.07 -9.16 -0.28
C ALA A 255 9.22 -8.60 -1.15
N ASP A 256 9.54 -9.28 -2.26
CA ASP A 256 10.57 -8.87 -3.23
C ASP A 256 10.18 -7.63 -4.05
N GLY A 257 8.89 -7.31 -4.10
CA GLY A 257 8.30 -6.12 -4.70
C GLY A 257 8.70 -4.82 -4.00
N TYR A 258 8.98 -4.88 -2.69
CA TYR A 258 9.22 -3.68 -1.90
C TYR A 258 10.61 -3.09 -2.14
N GLN A 259 10.62 -1.81 -2.55
CA GLN A 259 11.82 -0.99 -2.56
C GLN A 259 12.07 -0.38 -1.18
N PRO A 260 13.32 -0.36 -0.68
CA PRO A 260 13.62 0.27 0.61
C PRO A 260 13.37 1.78 0.56
N GLY A 261 12.92 2.31 1.69
CA GLY A 261 12.63 3.72 1.93
C GLY A 261 13.43 4.27 3.12
N GLY A 262 12.81 5.18 3.87
CA GLY A 262 13.41 5.73 5.10
C GLY A 262 13.70 4.63 6.13
N LEU A 263 14.85 4.75 6.79
CA LEU A 263 15.29 3.88 7.90
C LEU A 263 15.47 4.75 9.16
N LEU A 264 14.87 4.32 10.26
CA LEU A 264 15.09 4.89 11.59
C LEU A 264 15.74 3.85 12.49
N GLU A 265 16.72 4.29 13.26
CA GLU A 265 17.41 3.45 14.25
C GLU A 265 17.36 4.14 15.62
N HIS A 266 17.07 3.37 16.66
CA HIS A 266 17.13 3.83 18.04
C HIS A 266 17.41 2.67 19.00
N GLY A 267 18.64 2.58 19.50
CA GLY A 267 19.07 1.44 20.31
C GLY A 267 18.92 0.12 19.52
N PRO A 268 18.23 -0.91 20.05
CA PRO A 268 18.02 -2.17 19.34
C PRO A 268 16.86 -2.12 18.33
N TYR A 269 16.16 -0.98 18.21
CA TYR A 269 14.99 -0.85 17.34
C TYR A 269 15.38 -0.28 15.97
N ARG A 270 14.89 -0.91 14.91
CA ARG A 270 14.95 -0.44 13.53
C ARG A 270 13.54 -0.32 12.97
N VAL A 271 13.19 0.81 12.37
CA VAL A 271 11.95 1.00 11.59
C VAL A 271 12.36 1.29 10.16
N VAL A 272 12.11 0.36 9.25
CA VAL A 272 12.43 0.50 7.85
C VAL A 272 11.16 0.53 7.01
N LEU A 273 11.08 1.50 6.10
CA LEU A 273 9.96 1.60 5.18
C LEU A 273 10.24 0.79 3.92
N GLY A 274 9.19 0.12 3.44
CA GLY A 274 9.15 -0.50 2.11
C GLY A 274 8.05 0.16 1.29
N ARG A 275 8.30 0.38 0.00
CA ARG A 275 7.29 0.88 -0.93
C ARG A 275 7.11 -0.09 -2.11
N SER A 276 5.88 -0.50 -2.35
CA SER A 276 5.44 -1.28 -3.51
C SER A 276 4.23 -0.56 -4.07
N ALA A 277 4.23 -0.19 -5.36
CA ALA A 277 3.10 0.49 -5.97
C ALA A 277 2.64 1.78 -5.22
N ALA A 278 1.34 1.88 -4.93
CA ALA A 278 0.73 2.88 -4.05
C ALA A 278 0.74 2.49 -2.56
N HIS A 279 1.28 1.33 -2.22
CA HIS A 279 1.35 0.81 -0.86
C HIS A 279 2.69 1.15 -0.21
N MET A 280 2.64 1.35 1.10
CA MET A 280 3.82 1.35 1.94
C MET A 280 3.65 0.38 3.09
N ILE A 281 4.78 -0.10 3.57
CA ILE A 281 4.90 -0.86 4.79
C ILE A 281 5.92 -0.17 5.70
N ALA A 282 5.78 -0.37 7.01
CA ALA A 282 6.86 -0.20 7.96
C ALA A 282 7.15 -1.54 8.59
N CYS A 283 8.36 -2.04 8.38
CA CYS A 283 8.85 -3.23 9.05
C CYS A 283 9.67 -2.77 10.26
N VAL A 284 9.30 -3.26 11.44
CA VAL A 284 9.93 -2.89 12.71
C VAL A 284 10.65 -4.11 13.26
N THR A 285 11.95 -3.99 13.53
CA THR A 285 12.74 -5.02 14.21
C THR A 285 13.14 -4.51 15.59
N GLY A 286 12.97 -5.34 16.61
CA GLY A 286 13.42 -5.05 17.97
C GLY A 286 13.73 -6.32 18.78
N PRO A 287 13.96 -6.21 20.10
CA PRO A 287 14.31 -7.35 20.95
C PRO A 287 13.28 -8.49 20.97
N THR A 288 12.02 -8.18 20.66
CA THR A 288 10.90 -9.15 20.66
C THR A 288 10.64 -9.77 19.28
N GLY A 289 11.45 -9.46 18.27
CA GLY A 289 11.29 -9.93 16.89
C GLY A 289 10.91 -8.82 15.90
N SER A 290 10.40 -9.24 14.74
CA SER A 290 9.97 -8.34 13.66
C SER A 290 8.45 -8.25 13.58
N SER A 291 7.93 -7.07 13.26
CA SER A 291 6.51 -6.84 13.00
C SER A 291 6.31 -5.95 11.78
N LEU A 292 5.22 -6.18 11.05
CA LEU A 292 4.86 -5.43 9.86
C LEU A 292 3.64 -4.53 10.13
N HIS A 293 3.73 -3.27 9.71
CA HIS A 293 2.62 -2.33 9.68
C HIS A 293 2.31 -1.98 8.23
N LEU A 294 1.07 -2.24 7.82
CA LEU A 294 0.58 -1.97 6.46
C LEU A 294 -0.13 -0.62 6.41
N ASP A 295 0.04 0.09 5.30
CA ASP A 295 -0.83 1.23 4.98
C ASP A 295 -2.22 0.73 4.58
N THR A 296 -3.19 0.90 5.48
CA THR A 296 -4.59 0.52 5.26
C THR A 296 -5.40 1.62 4.61
N PHE A 297 -4.78 2.69 4.10
CA PHE A 297 -5.52 3.78 3.46
C PHE A 297 -6.12 3.35 2.12
N LEU A 298 -7.46 3.28 2.10
CA LEU A 298 -8.27 3.07 0.90
C LEU A 298 -8.93 4.42 0.53
N GLY A 299 -8.48 5.08 -0.54
CA GLY A 299 -9.05 6.35 -0.98
C GLY A 299 -8.24 7.09 -2.05
N THR A 300 -8.80 8.17 -2.59
CA THR A 300 -8.10 9.07 -3.52
C THR A 300 -6.91 9.72 -2.80
N SER A 301 -5.73 9.53 -3.38
CA SER A 301 -4.40 9.87 -2.85
C SER A 301 -4.34 11.25 -2.18
N ILE A 302 -4.26 11.29 -0.85
CA ILE A 302 -3.62 12.42 -0.17
C ILE A 302 -2.13 12.33 -0.55
N PRO A 303 -1.53 13.39 -1.14
CA PRO A 303 -0.18 13.34 -1.67
C PRO A 303 0.87 13.01 -0.59
N VAL A 304 0.57 13.31 0.67
CA VAL A 304 1.39 12.95 1.84
C VAL A 304 0.53 12.28 2.88
N ARG A 305 0.93 11.10 3.35
CA ARG A 305 0.20 10.32 4.36
C ARG A 305 1.15 9.72 5.38
N ARG A 306 0.74 9.70 6.66
CA ARG A 306 1.47 9.02 7.74
C ARG A 306 0.99 7.58 7.87
N LEU A 307 1.95 6.67 8.08
CA LEU A 307 1.68 5.32 8.55
C LEU A 307 1.78 5.29 10.08
N SER A 308 0.77 4.71 10.73
CA SER A 308 0.77 4.55 12.18
C SER A 308 1.68 3.40 12.58
N VAL A 309 2.77 3.72 13.27
CA VAL A 309 3.71 2.75 13.84
C VAL A 309 3.82 3.03 15.34
N PRO A 310 3.68 2.02 16.23
CA PRO A 310 3.79 2.19 17.66
C PRO A 310 5.14 2.78 18.09
N ALA A 311 5.14 3.45 19.24
CA ALA A 311 6.36 3.96 19.84
C ALA A 311 7.36 2.84 20.15
N GLN A 312 8.63 3.08 19.85
CA GLN A 312 9.74 2.15 20.08
C GLN A 312 10.67 2.75 21.13
N ALA A 313 10.81 2.08 22.28
CA ALA A 313 11.59 2.58 23.43
C ALA A 313 11.27 4.04 23.82
N GLY A 314 9.99 4.43 23.78
CA GLY A 314 9.55 5.78 24.13
C GLY A 314 9.70 6.84 23.02
N LYS A 315 10.25 6.47 21.85
CA LYS A 315 10.31 7.35 20.67
C LYS A 315 9.19 7.01 19.69
N VAL A 316 8.49 8.03 19.21
CA VAL A 316 7.38 7.87 18.27
C VAL A 316 7.90 8.08 16.84
N PRO A 317 7.81 7.08 15.95
CA PRO A 317 8.19 7.25 14.56
C PRO A 317 7.15 8.10 13.81
N PHE A 318 7.62 9.13 13.10
CA PHE A 318 6.87 9.86 12.09
C PHE A 318 7.32 9.38 10.71
N VAL A 319 6.57 8.42 10.19
CA VAL A 319 6.88 7.75 8.94
C VAL A 319 5.69 7.80 7.98
N GLY A 320 5.96 7.76 6.68
CA GLY A 320 4.88 7.85 5.71
C GLY A 320 5.30 7.85 4.24
N LEU A 321 4.32 8.10 3.40
CA LEU A 321 4.44 8.24 1.95
C LEU A 321 4.38 9.71 1.55
N ALA A 322 5.21 10.06 0.58
CA ALA A 322 5.19 11.31 -0.17
C ALA A 322 5.06 10.99 -1.68
N PRO A 323 4.80 11.99 -2.54
CA PRO A 323 4.86 11.77 -3.98
C PRO A 323 6.26 11.30 -4.37
N ARG A 324 6.39 10.44 -5.39
CA ARG A 324 7.70 9.91 -5.79
C ARG A 324 8.69 10.96 -6.27
N SER A 325 8.16 12.07 -6.82
CA SER A 325 8.96 13.22 -7.22
C SER A 325 9.48 14.04 -6.04
N ALA A 326 9.06 13.74 -4.80
CA ALA A 326 9.52 14.44 -3.61
C ALA A 326 10.98 14.11 -3.32
N THR A 327 11.78 15.15 -3.11
CA THR A 327 13.20 15.04 -2.75
C THR A 327 13.51 15.63 -1.39
N SER A 328 12.62 16.45 -0.84
CA SER A 328 12.77 17.03 0.49
C SER A 328 11.44 17.20 1.20
N MET A 329 11.50 17.14 2.52
CA MET A 329 10.40 17.47 3.42
C MET A 329 10.93 18.31 4.57
N VAL A 330 10.17 19.33 4.96
CA VAL A 330 10.35 20.08 6.20
C VAL A 330 9.08 19.96 7.01
N ALA A 331 9.19 19.73 8.31
CA ALA A 331 8.04 19.57 9.20
C ALA A 331 8.23 20.36 10.50
N ASP A 332 7.17 20.99 10.98
CA ASP A 332 7.06 21.43 12.38
C ASP A 332 6.00 20.56 13.04
N PHE A 333 6.34 20.00 14.20
CA PHE A 333 5.48 19.09 14.96
C PHE A 333 4.77 19.78 16.13
N GLY A 334 4.45 21.08 16.00
CA GLY A 334 3.85 21.88 17.08
C GLY A 334 4.85 22.38 18.11
N THR A 335 6.13 22.38 17.74
CA THR A 335 7.25 22.78 18.60
C THR A 335 7.71 24.22 18.33
N GLY A 336 7.34 24.78 17.17
CA GLY A 336 7.83 26.07 16.70
C GLY A 336 9.21 26.00 16.02
N GLU A 337 9.82 24.81 15.99
CA GLU A 337 11.07 24.54 15.30
C GLU A 337 10.83 23.56 14.14
N ALA A 338 11.11 24.01 12.93
CA ALA A 338 10.99 23.19 11.74
C ALA A 338 12.22 22.29 11.58
N VAL A 339 11.99 20.98 11.39
CA VAL A 339 13.04 19.99 11.15
C VAL A 339 13.02 19.51 9.70
N THR A 340 14.20 19.21 9.17
CA THR A 340 14.32 18.55 7.87
C THR A 340 14.04 17.06 8.03
N VAL A 341 13.11 16.55 7.24
CA VAL A 341 12.73 15.13 7.23
C VAL A 341 13.28 14.50 5.95
N PRO A 342 14.16 13.49 6.05
CA PRO A 342 14.65 12.77 4.89
C PRO A 342 13.50 12.15 4.07
N VAL A 343 13.56 12.33 2.75
CA VAL A 343 12.67 11.64 1.80
C VAL A 343 13.51 10.70 0.95
N VAL A 344 13.20 9.40 1.00
CA VAL A 344 13.90 8.35 0.24
C VAL A 344 12.84 7.51 -0.46
N ASN A 345 12.95 7.39 -1.78
CA ASN A 345 12.02 6.59 -2.60
C ASN A 345 10.53 6.98 -2.36
N GLY A 346 10.27 8.29 -2.24
CA GLY A 346 8.95 8.83 -1.92
C GLY A 346 8.38 8.34 -0.58
N THR A 347 9.22 7.94 0.36
CA THR A 347 8.86 7.69 1.76
C THR A 347 9.61 8.68 2.64
N PHE A 348 9.04 9.05 3.78
CA PHE A 348 9.67 9.92 4.74
C PHE A 348 9.74 9.25 6.10
N ALA A 349 10.79 9.55 6.88
CA ALA A 349 10.98 8.97 8.20
C ALA A 349 11.77 9.91 9.11
N VAL A 350 11.25 10.16 10.32
CA VAL A 350 11.97 10.82 11.41
C VAL A 350 11.42 10.36 12.76
N TRP A 351 12.23 10.37 13.82
CA TRP A 351 11.71 10.27 15.18
C TRP A 351 11.08 11.60 15.58
N LEU A 352 9.86 11.61 16.12
CA LEU A 352 9.28 12.86 16.61
C LEU A 352 10.19 13.49 17.68
N PRO A 353 10.46 14.82 17.59
CA PRO A 353 11.22 15.51 18.60
C PRO A 353 10.47 15.52 19.93
N ASP A 354 11.21 15.69 21.03
CA ASP A 354 10.60 15.82 22.35
C ASP A 354 9.71 17.08 22.38
N GLY A 355 8.53 16.97 22.99
CA GLY A 355 7.54 18.06 22.99
C GLY A 355 6.67 18.15 21.72
N ALA A 356 6.86 17.27 20.73
CA ALA A 356 5.94 17.15 19.61
C ALA A 356 4.50 16.91 20.10
N LYS A 357 3.54 17.64 19.53
CA LYS A 357 2.12 17.57 19.90
C LYS A 357 1.33 16.76 18.86
N PRO A 358 0.21 16.12 19.26
CA PRO A 358 -0.74 15.57 18.31
C PRO A 358 -1.20 16.65 17.31
N VAL A 359 -1.25 16.29 16.03
CA VAL A 359 -1.57 17.21 14.95
C VAL A 359 -3.05 17.10 14.64
N TYR A 360 -3.78 18.12 15.08
CA TYR A 360 -5.15 18.35 14.65
C TYR A 360 -5.13 19.33 13.47
N PRO A 361 -5.78 19.01 12.33
CA PRO A 361 -5.83 19.90 11.17
C PRO A 361 -6.32 21.32 11.50
N ASP A 362 -7.19 21.43 12.50
CA ASP A 362 -7.93 22.65 12.80
C ASP A 362 -7.11 23.70 13.57
N THR A 363 -6.00 23.31 14.20
CA THR A 363 -5.19 24.23 15.02
C THR A 363 -3.99 24.81 14.27
N GLY A 364 -3.58 24.19 13.15
CA GLY A 364 -2.45 24.65 12.34
C GLY A 364 -1.08 24.61 13.05
N GLU A 365 -1.00 24.04 14.26
CA GLU A 365 0.23 24.03 15.06
C GLU A 365 1.34 23.19 14.41
N ALA A 366 0.99 22.21 13.59
CA ALA A 366 1.94 21.36 12.91
C ALA A 366 1.62 21.25 11.43
N TRP A 367 2.70 21.27 10.64
CA TRP A 367 2.63 21.32 9.20
C TRP A 367 3.81 20.56 8.61
N VAL A 368 3.63 20.10 7.38
CA VAL A 368 4.70 19.56 6.55
C VAL A 368 4.67 20.25 5.19
N ARG A 369 5.86 20.53 4.68
CA ARG A 369 6.09 21.03 3.33
C ARG A 369 6.95 20.03 2.58
N VAL A 370 6.45 19.56 1.45
CA VAL A 370 7.14 18.59 0.58
C VAL A 370 7.44 19.25 -0.74
N GLN A 371 8.67 19.09 -1.23
CA GLN A 371 9.14 19.72 -2.46
C GLN A 371 9.78 18.71 -3.42
N ASP A 372 9.68 19.01 -4.72
CA ASP A 372 10.41 18.29 -5.76
C ASP A 372 11.87 18.76 -5.86
N ALA A 373 12.64 18.13 -6.75
CA ALA A 373 14.05 18.46 -6.99
C ALA A 373 14.30 19.91 -7.44
N ARG A 374 13.27 20.60 -7.96
CA ARG A 374 13.32 22.00 -8.40
C ARG A 374 12.85 22.96 -7.31
N GLY A 375 12.54 22.45 -6.11
CA GLY A 375 11.99 23.22 -5.01
C GLY A 375 10.49 23.53 -5.15
N ALA A 376 9.79 23.00 -6.15
CA ALA A 376 8.37 23.22 -6.33
C ALA A 376 7.59 22.49 -5.23
N ALA A 377 6.64 23.17 -4.60
CA ALA A 377 5.82 22.59 -3.56
C ALA A 377 4.89 21.51 -4.14
N LEU A 378 5.07 20.28 -3.68
CA LEU A 378 4.19 19.14 -3.99
C LEU A 378 3.06 19.02 -2.97
N TYR A 379 3.32 19.48 -1.73
CA TYR A 379 2.34 19.52 -0.67
C TYR A 379 2.74 20.55 0.39
N ASN A 380 1.74 21.24 0.95
CA ASN A 380 1.89 22.14 2.08
C ASN A 380 0.62 22.06 2.93
N GLY A 381 0.71 21.45 4.11
CA GLY A 381 -0.45 21.23 4.96
C GLY A 381 -0.15 20.37 6.19
N SER A 382 -1.18 19.98 6.93
CA SER A 382 -1.06 19.14 8.12
C SER A 382 -1.16 17.66 7.79
N VAL A 383 -0.29 16.83 8.37
CA VAL A 383 -0.45 15.36 8.37
C VAL A 383 -0.90 14.94 9.76
N VAL A 384 -2.08 14.34 9.85
CA VAL A 384 -2.72 14.01 11.15
C VAL A 384 -1.83 13.06 11.96
N LEU A 385 -1.50 13.46 13.20
CA LEU A 385 -0.93 12.54 14.19
C LEU A 385 -2.07 12.02 15.06
N ARG A 386 -2.59 10.84 14.72
CA ARG A 386 -3.43 10.07 15.65
C ARG A 386 -2.57 9.26 16.60
#